data_AF-A0A0C2F4G0-F1
#
_entry.id   AF-A0A0C2F4G0-F1
#
_cell.length_a   1.000
_cell.length_b   1.000
_cell.length_c   1.000
_cell.angle_alpha   90.00
_cell.angle_beta   90.00
_cell.angle_gamma   90.00
#
_symmetry.space_group_name_H-M   'P 1'
#
loop_
_entity.id
_entity.type
_entity.pdbx_description
1 polymer ?
#
loop_
_entity_poly.entity_id
_entity_poly.type
_entity_poly.pdbx_seq_one_letter_code
_entity_poly.pdbx_strand_id
1 'polypeptide(L)'
;VSTVPEIQRTNLSNVVLLLKSLGVDDLLKFHFMDAPPQDNMLNSMYQLWTLGALDNTGRLTDLGRMMVEFPLDPTLSKMLIVSESMGCSEEVLTIVSMLSVPAIFFRPKGREDEADAKKEKFQ
;
A
#
# COMPACT_ATOMS: atom_id res chain seq x y z
N VAL A 1 -16.63 21.70 -15.13
CA VAL A 1 -15.32 21.03 -15.26
C VAL A 1 -15.39 19.78 -14.39
N SER A 2 -15.49 18.60 -15.00
CA SER A 2 -15.53 17.33 -14.24
C SER A 2 -14.11 17.00 -13.76
N THR A 3 -13.97 16.71 -12.47
CA THR A 3 -12.70 16.28 -11.87
C THR A 3 -12.32 14.90 -12.40
N VAL A 4 -11.04 14.70 -12.72
CA VAL A 4 -10.53 13.38 -13.17
C VAL A 4 -10.80 12.33 -12.08
N PRO A 5 -11.30 11.13 -12.43
CA PRO A 5 -11.52 10.04 -11.48
C PRO A 5 -10.28 9.69 -10.66
N GLU A 6 -10.46 9.22 -9.43
CA GLU A 6 -9.36 8.84 -8.53
C GLU A 6 -8.60 7.59 -9.04
N ILE A 7 -9.33 6.63 -9.61
CA ILE A 7 -8.78 5.40 -10.19
C ILE A 7 -7.78 5.68 -11.33
N GLN A 8 -7.86 6.85 -11.97
CA GLN A 8 -6.94 7.27 -13.02
C GLN A 8 -5.72 8.04 -12.49
N ARG A 9 -5.68 8.37 -11.19
CA ARG A 9 -4.68 9.27 -10.59
C ARG A 9 -3.83 8.64 -9.49
N THR A 10 -4.18 7.44 -9.01
CA THR A 10 -3.59 6.83 -7.82
C THR A 10 -2.94 5.48 -8.11
N ASN A 11 -2.12 4.99 -7.18
CA ASN A 11 -1.59 3.63 -7.21
C ASN A 11 -2.73 2.64 -6.96
N LEU A 12 -2.81 1.59 -7.80
CA LEU A 12 -3.92 0.65 -7.78
C LEU A 12 -3.58 -0.66 -7.08
N SER A 13 -2.44 -0.76 -6.38
CA SER A 13 -1.98 -2.02 -5.78
C SER A 13 -3.02 -2.65 -4.84
N ASN A 14 -3.65 -1.86 -3.96
CA ASN A 14 -4.73 -2.35 -3.10
C ASN A 14 -5.95 -2.82 -3.90
N VAL A 15 -6.35 -2.05 -4.91
CA VAL A 15 -7.51 -2.35 -5.76
C VAL A 15 -7.27 -3.62 -6.58
N VAL A 16 -6.09 -3.75 -7.19
CA VAL A 16 -5.68 -4.92 -7.96
C VAL A 16 -5.63 -6.16 -7.06
N LEU A 17 -5.07 -6.04 -5.87
CA LEU A 17 -5.01 -7.13 -4.89
C LEU A 17 -6.43 -7.58 -4.49
N LEU A 18 -7.32 -6.64 -4.20
CA LEU A 18 -8.72 -6.91 -3.86
C LEU A 18 -9.46 -7.57 -5.03
N LEU A 19 -9.38 -7.03 -6.25
CA LEU A 19 -10.03 -7.60 -7.43
C LEU A 19 -9.56 -9.03 -7.71
N LYS A 20 -8.25 -9.29 -7.53
CA LYS A 20 -7.68 -10.63 -7.66
C LYS A 20 -8.21 -11.58 -6.58
N SER A 21 -8.38 -11.12 -5.34
CA SER A 21 -8.97 -11.92 -4.26
C SER A 21 -10.44 -12.29 -4.53
N LEU A 22 -11.17 -11.44 -5.25
CA LEU A 22 -12.55 -11.67 -5.66
C LEU A 22 -12.68 -12.62 -6.88
N GLY A 23 -11.56 -13.09 -7.44
CA GLY A 23 -11.54 -14.00 -8.59
C GLY A 23 -11.57 -13.32 -9.95
N VAL A 24 -11.24 -12.02 -10.02
CA VAL A 24 -11.09 -11.33 -11.32
C VAL A 24 -9.73 -11.68 -11.94
N ASP A 25 -9.74 -12.58 -12.92
CA ASP A 25 -8.53 -13.01 -13.61
C ASP A 25 -7.99 -11.95 -14.58
N ASP A 26 -8.85 -11.42 -15.45
CA ASP A 26 -8.46 -10.46 -16.48
C ASP A 26 -8.90 -9.04 -16.12
N LEU A 27 -7.98 -8.30 -15.51
CA LEU A 27 -8.20 -6.91 -15.11
C LEU A 27 -8.33 -5.96 -16.30
N LEU A 28 -7.73 -6.29 -17.46
CA LEU A 28 -7.82 -5.47 -18.67
C LEU A 28 -9.21 -5.55 -19.32
N LYS A 29 -9.92 -6.67 -19.13
CA LYS A 29 -11.30 -6.85 -19.60
C LYS A 29 -12.35 -6.51 -18.54
N PHE A 30 -11.93 -6.15 -17.33
CA PHE A 30 -12.86 -5.79 -16.27
C PHE A 30 -13.61 -4.50 -16.63
N HIS A 31 -14.93 -4.50 -16.44
CA HIS A 31 -15.80 -3.39 -16.80
C HIS A 31 -15.73 -2.27 -15.76
N PHE A 32 -14.64 -1.50 -15.77
CA PHE A 32 -14.53 -0.26 -15.01
C PHE A 32 -15.47 0.82 -15.58
N MET A 33 -16.06 1.62 -14.70
CA MET A 33 -16.85 2.80 -15.10
C MET A 33 -15.96 3.83 -15.81
N ASP A 34 -14.81 4.12 -15.21
CA ASP A 34 -13.72 4.90 -15.80
C ASP A 34 -12.46 4.04 -15.72
N ALA A 35 -12.01 3.50 -16.85
CA ALA A 35 -10.85 2.61 -16.86
C ALA A 35 -9.58 3.35 -16.43
N PRO A 36 -8.74 2.74 -15.58
CA PRO A 36 -7.42 3.27 -15.28
C PRO A 36 -6.48 3.18 -16.51
N PRO A 37 -5.45 4.03 -16.59
CA PRO A 37 -4.38 3.84 -17.57
C PRO A 37 -3.75 2.45 -17.46
N GLN A 38 -3.49 1.81 -18.60
CA GLN A 38 -2.88 0.47 -18.62
C GLN A 38 -1.53 0.45 -17.90
N ASP A 39 -0.71 1.49 -18.07
CA ASP A 39 0.59 1.61 -17.40
C ASP A 39 0.47 1.60 -15.87
N ASN A 40 -0.53 2.28 -15.30
CA ASN A 40 -0.75 2.30 -13.85
C ASN A 40 -1.16 0.92 -13.32
N MET A 41 -1.99 0.20 -14.09
CA MET A 41 -2.41 -1.14 -13.73
C MET A 41 -1.25 -2.13 -13.83
N LEU A 42 -0.45 -2.07 -14.90
CA LEU A 42 0.74 -2.90 -15.08
C LEU A 42 1.78 -2.63 -13.98
N ASN A 43 2.04 -1.36 -13.65
CA ASN A 43 2.93 -0.99 -12.56
C ASN A 43 2.46 -1.54 -11.20
N SER A 44 1.15 -1.48 -10.93
CA SER A 44 0.57 -2.02 -9.69
C SER A 44 0.66 -3.55 -9.63
N MET A 45 0.39 -4.24 -10.74
CA MET A 45 0.59 -5.70 -10.84
C MET A 45 2.06 -6.09 -10.66
N TYR A 46 2.98 -5.35 -11.27
CA TYR A 46 4.42 -5.57 -11.13
C TYR A 46 4.89 -5.34 -9.68
N GLN A 47 4.37 -4.32 -9.01
CA GLN A 47 4.64 -4.06 -7.60
C GLN A 47 4.17 -5.23 -6.72
N LEU A 48 2.95 -5.73 -6.93
CA LEU A 48 2.42 -6.89 -6.20
C LEU A 48 3.21 -8.18 -6.48
N TRP A 49 3.65 -8.38 -7.71
CA TRP A 49 4.53 -9.50 -8.07
C TRP A 49 5.89 -9.40 -7.37
N THR A 50 6.49 -8.21 -7.33
CA THR A 50 7.76 -7.95 -6.61
C THR A 50 7.61 -8.18 -5.10
N LEU A 51 6.43 -7.88 -4.55
CA LEU A 51 6.08 -8.18 -3.16
C LEU A 51 5.81 -9.67 -2.91
N GLY A 52 5.67 -10.49 -3.94
CA GLY A 52 5.33 -11.92 -3.83
C GLY A 52 3.84 -12.17 -3.58
N ALA A 53 2.99 -11.15 -3.71
CA ALA A 53 1.54 -11.27 -3.60
C ALA A 53 0.92 -11.92 -4.86
N LEU A 54 1.57 -11.74 -6.02
CA LEU A 54 1.21 -12.40 -7.27
C LEU A 54 2.31 -13.35 -7.73
N ASP A 55 1.94 -14.45 -8.38
CA ASP A 55 2.87 -15.36 -9.04
C ASP A 55 3.25 -14.90 -10.47
N ASN A 56 4.13 -15.65 -11.13
CA ASN A 56 4.57 -15.36 -12.50
C ASN A 56 3.45 -15.43 -13.55
N THR A 57 2.29 -16.00 -13.20
CA THR A 57 1.10 -16.09 -14.05
C THR A 57 0.06 -15.02 -13.72
N GLY A 58 0.33 -14.16 -12.73
CA GLY A 58 -0.57 -13.10 -12.27
C GLY A 58 -1.72 -13.60 -11.38
N ARG A 59 -1.57 -14.78 -10.76
CA ARG A 59 -2.50 -15.34 -9.78
C ARG A 59 -2.08 -14.97 -8.37
N LEU A 60 -3.07 -14.91 -7.47
CA LEU A 60 -2.86 -14.59 -6.06
C LEU A 60 -2.17 -15.74 -5.34
N THR A 61 -1.06 -15.44 -4.66
CA THR A 61 -0.33 -16.41 -3.81
C THR A 61 -0.96 -16.50 -2.41
N ASP A 62 -0.51 -17.45 -1.59
CA ASP A 62 -0.94 -17.53 -0.19
C ASP A 62 -0.53 -16.28 0.61
N LEU A 63 0.65 -15.72 0.31
CA LEU A 63 1.07 -14.43 0.87
C LEU A 63 0.11 -13.31 0.44
N GLY A 64 -0.26 -13.26 -0.84
CA GLY A 64 -1.22 -12.28 -1.34
C GLY A 64 -2.60 -12.41 -0.69
N ARG A 65 -3.07 -13.63 -0.42
CA ARG A 65 -4.33 -13.87 0.32
C ARG A 65 -4.25 -13.32 1.74
N MET A 66 -3.16 -13.56 2.45
CA MET A 66 -2.98 -13.00 3.79
C MET A 66 -2.94 -11.47 3.75
N MET A 67 -2.32 -10.85 2.73
CA MET A 67 -2.28 -9.39 2.61
C MET A 67 -3.67 -8.75 2.44
N VAL A 68 -4.62 -9.44 1.81
CA VAL A 68 -6.00 -8.93 1.57
C VAL A 68 -6.78 -8.75 2.88
N GLU A 69 -6.48 -9.56 3.89
CA GLU A 69 -7.16 -9.50 5.19
C GLU A 69 -6.80 -8.22 5.98
N PHE A 70 -5.71 -7.55 5.63
CA PHE A 70 -5.27 -6.32 6.29
C PHE A 70 -5.77 -5.08 5.55
N PRO A 71 -6.39 -4.10 6.24
CA PRO A 71 -6.82 -2.83 5.65
C PRO A 71 -5.63 -1.86 5.51
N LEU A 72 -4.54 -2.32 4.92
CA LEU A 72 -3.26 -1.61 4.80
C LEU A 72 -2.73 -1.72 3.37
N ASP A 73 -1.81 -0.81 3.01
CA ASP A 73 -1.06 -0.94 1.76
C ASP A 73 -0.27 -2.25 1.71
N PRO A 74 -0.09 -2.90 0.54
CA PRO A 74 0.41 -4.26 0.47
C PRO A 74 1.87 -4.35 0.92
N THR A 75 2.61 -3.24 0.81
CA THR A 75 3.97 -3.08 1.35
C THR A 75 3.99 -3.17 2.87
N LEU A 76 3.04 -2.51 3.55
CA LEU A 76 2.92 -2.53 5.01
C LEU A 76 2.35 -3.86 5.50
N SER A 77 1.36 -4.42 4.79
CA SER A 77 0.83 -5.76 5.08
C SER A 77 1.93 -6.82 4.99
N LYS A 78 2.79 -6.76 3.96
CA LYS A 78 3.95 -7.66 3.85
C LYS A 78 4.89 -7.51 5.04
N MET A 79 5.17 -6.28 5.45
CA MET A 79 6.07 -6.00 6.57
C MET A 79 5.56 -6.65 7.87
N LEU A 80 4.25 -6.58 8.13
CA LEU A 80 3.62 -7.24 9.29
C LEU A 80 3.65 -8.78 9.19
N ILE A 81 3.37 -9.34 8.02
CA ILE A 81 3.37 -10.80 7.84
C ILE A 81 4.79 -11.35 8.04
N VAL A 82 5.81 -10.68 7.51
CA VAL A 82 7.21 -11.12 7.64
C VAL A 82 7.72 -10.93 9.07
N SER A 83 7.28 -9.90 9.79
CA SER A 83 7.75 -9.62 11.15
C SER A 83 7.39 -10.72 12.15
N GLU A 84 6.29 -11.44 11.93
CA GLU A 84 5.94 -12.65 12.70
C GLU A 84 7.08 -13.69 12.61
N SER A 85 7.53 -14.01 11.39
CA SER A 85 8.60 -14.98 11.16
C SER A 85 9.97 -14.54 11.70
N MET A 86 10.17 -13.22 11.84
CA MET A 86 11.39 -12.62 12.37
C MET A 86 11.35 -12.40 13.89
N GLY A 87 10.21 -12.65 14.54
CA GLY A 87 10.04 -12.45 15.98
C GLY A 87 10.02 -10.98 16.43
N CYS A 88 9.73 -10.04 15.54
CA CYS A 88 9.70 -8.59 15.81
C CYS A 88 8.33 -7.96 15.49
N SER A 89 7.25 -8.72 15.74
CA SER A 89 5.89 -8.32 15.38
C SER A 89 5.39 -7.11 16.18
N GLU A 90 5.80 -6.96 17.45
CA GLU A 90 5.35 -5.86 18.32
C GLU A 90 5.92 -4.51 17.86
N GLU A 91 7.21 -4.48 17.55
CA GLU A 91 7.89 -3.28 17.07
C GLU A 91 7.37 -2.88 15.69
N VAL A 92 7.21 -3.86 14.79
CA VAL A 92 6.69 -3.61 13.44
C VAL A 92 5.24 -3.16 13.48
N LEU A 93 4.40 -3.72 14.36
CA LEU A 93 3.03 -3.27 14.55
C LEU A 93 2.98 -1.80 15.00
N THR A 94 3.88 -1.40 15.90
CA THR A 94 4.01 -0.02 16.36
C THR A 94 4.41 0.90 15.20
N ILE A 95 5.42 0.51 14.42
CA ILE A 95 5.89 1.29 13.26
C ILE A 95 4.79 1.45 12.21
N VAL A 96 4.11 0.35 11.86
CA VAL A 96 3.03 0.38 10.86
C VAL A 96 1.84 1.22 11.33
N SER A 97 1.52 1.16 12.62
CA SER A 97 0.49 2.03 13.22
C SER A 97 0.85 3.51 13.08
N MET A 98 2.11 3.87 13.32
CA MET A 98 2.59 5.25 13.17
C MET A 98 2.67 5.73 11.72
N LEU A 99 2.91 4.83 10.76
CA LEU A 99 2.92 5.15 9.32
C LEU A 99 1.51 5.27 8.74
N SER A 100 0.52 4.63 9.36
CA SER A 100 -0.88 4.66 8.91
C SER A 100 -1.60 5.97 9.26
N VAL A 101 -0.98 6.83 10.08
CA VAL A 101 -1.49 8.15 10.44
C VAL A 101 -0.67 9.25 9.78
N PRO A 102 -1.25 10.46 9.57
CA PRO A 102 -0.49 11.62 9.12
C PRO A 102 0.70 11.93 10.03
N ALA A 103 1.69 12.62 9.48
CA ALA A 103 2.91 12.97 10.21
C ALA A 103 2.62 13.61 11.57
N ILE A 104 3.09 12.95 12.63
CA ILE A 104 2.87 13.36 14.03
C ILE A 104 3.67 14.60 14.44
N PHE A 105 4.76 14.90 13.73
CA PHE A 105 5.59 16.06 14.03
C PHE A 105 4.96 17.34 13.47
N PHE A 106 4.52 18.20 14.38
CA PHE A 106 3.94 19.49 14.03
C PHE A 106 5.04 20.55 13.88
N ARG A 107 5.03 21.28 12.74
CA ARG A 107 5.99 22.33 12.42
C ARG A 107 5.27 23.69 12.26
N PRO A 108 5.05 24.44 13.35
CA PRO A 108 4.35 25.72 13.30
C PRO A 108 5.20 26.82 12.63
N LYS A 109 4.55 27.64 11.80
CA LYS A 109 5.20 28.80 11.17
C LYS A 109 5.70 29.78 12.23
N GLY A 110 6.96 30.20 12.10
CA GLY A 110 7.61 31.12 13.04
C GLY A 110 8.27 30.45 14.26
N ARG A 111 8.13 29.13 14.45
CA ARG A 111 8.86 28.34 15.46
C ARG A 111 9.42 27.05 14.88
N GLU A 112 9.87 27.12 13.63
CA GLU A 112 10.36 25.97 12.87
C GLU A 112 11.64 25.41 13.50
N ASP A 113 12.60 26.27 13.86
CA ASP A 113 13.86 25.85 14.50
C ASP A 113 13.64 25.13 15.83
N GLU A 114 12.69 25.60 16.66
CA GLU A 114 12.34 24.93 17.92
C GLU A 114 11.70 23.56 17.69
N ALA A 115 10.86 23.43 16.65
CA ALA A 115 10.21 22.17 16.30
C ALA A 115 11.21 21.17 15.72
N ASP A 116 12.10 21.63 14.85
CA ASP A 116 13.15 20.81 14.22
C ASP A 116 14.15 20.32 15.29
N ALA A 117 14.57 21.18 16.23
CA ALA A 117 15.43 20.80 17.36
C ALA A 117 14.77 19.79 18.33
N LYS A 118 13.44 19.78 18.45
CA LYS A 118 12.72 18.75 19.22
C LYS A 118 12.64 17.44 18.46
N LYS A 119 12.44 17.49 17.14
CA LYS A 119 12.39 16.30 16.27
C LYS A 119 13.74 15.60 16.21
N GLU A 120 14.84 16.35 16.16
CA GLU A 120 16.21 15.82 16.12
C GLU A 120 16.53 14.90 17.32
N LYS A 121 15.88 15.10 18.47
CA LYS A 121 16.05 14.22 19.65
C LYS A 121 15.49 12.81 19.47
N PHE A 122 14.70 12.57 18.41
CA PHE A 122 14.09 11.29 18.08
C PHE A 122 14.70 10.63 16.84
N GLN A 123 15.72 11.24 16.22
CA GLN A 123 16.53 10.68 15.13
C GLN A 123 17.80 10.03 15.68
#